data_AF-A0ABD3P250-F1
#
_entry.id   AF-A0ABD3P250-F1
#
_cell.length_a   1.000
_cell.length_b   1.000
_cell.length_c   1.000
_cell.angle_alpha   90.00
_cell.angle_beta   90.00
_cell.angle_gamma   90.00
#
_symmetry.space_group_name_H-M   'P 1'
#
loop_
_entity.id
_entity.type
_entity.pdbx_description
1 polymer ?
#
loop_
_entity_poly.entity_id
_entity_poly.type
_entity_poly.pdbx_seq_one_letter_code
_entity_poly.pdbx_strand_id
1 'polypeptide(L)' 'MPKSSGTNSQGNYYSTPGGTNSNGGSSYHYSNTNGSYYYSNDSGSTYYNSGRGSATYRAPNGYSHTYSTKK' A
#
# COMPACT_ATOMS: atom_id res chain seq x y z
N MET A 1 -5.27 -10.57 -16.45
CA MET A 1 -4.53 -11.09 -15.28
C MET A 1 -5.43 -10.94 -14.06
N PRO A 2 -5.61 -11.97 -13.22
CA PRO A 2 -6.62 -11.92 -12.15
C PRO A 2 -6.17 -10.98 -11.03
N LYS A 3 -7.09 -10.12 -10.61
CA LYS A 3 -6.99 -9.36 -9.37
C LYS A 3 -7.14 -10.34 -8.21
N SER A 4 -6.09 -10.57 -7.43
CA SER A 4 -6.19 -11.36 -6.19
C SER A 4 -6.56 -10.44 -5.04
N SER A 5 -7.67 -10.69 -4.37
CA SER A 5 -8.01 -10.04 -3.11
C SER A 5 -8.32 -11.10 -2.05
N GLY A 6 -8.14 -10.74 -0.79
CA GLY A 6 -8.40 -11.63 0.33
C GLY A 6 -8.54 -10.86 1.63
N THR A 7 -9.12 -11.53 2.60
CA THR A 7 -9.29 -11.01 3.96
C THR A 7 -8.69 -12.01 4.91
N ASN A 8 -7.84 -11.56 5.81
CA ASN A 8 -7.28 -12.44 6.84
C ASN A 8 -8.25 -12.57 8.03
N SER A 9 -7.99 -13.51 8.93
CA SER A 9 -8.82 -13.77 10.12
C SER A 9 -8.89 -12.60 11.12
N GLN A 10 -8.07 -11.56 10.95
CA GLN A 10 -8.11 -10.32 11.74
C GLN A 10 -8.96 -9.22 11.06
N GLY A 11 -9.59 -9.55 9.93
CA GLY A 11 -10.39 -8.61 9.14
C GLY A 11 -9.55 -7.68 8.25
N ASN A 12 -8.23 -7.86 8.17
CA ASN A 12 -7.40 -7.04 7.28
C ASN A 12 -7.61 -7.50 5.84
N TYR A 13 -7.82 -6.52 4.97
CA TYR A 13 -8.11 -6.73 3.57
C TYR A 13 -6.88 -6.44 2.73
N TYR A 14 -6.56 -7.34 1.82
CA TYR A 14 -5.53 -7.12 0.82
C TYR A 14 -6.11 -7.26 -0.58
N SER A 15 -5.59 -6.46 -1.49
CA SER A 15 -5.91 -6.51 -2.90
C SER A 15 -4.66 -6.26 -3.69
N THR A 16 -4.33 -7.16 -4.58
CA THR A 16 -3.48 -6.86 -5.73
C THR A 16 -4.41 -6.45 -6.86
N PRO A 17 -4.66 -5.14 -7.07
CA PRO A 17 -5.20 -4.71 -8.34
C PRO A 17 -4.15 -5.07 -9.39
N GLY A 18 -4.32 -6.19 -10.09
CA GLY A 18 -3.43 -6.60 -11.18
C GLY A 18 -3.13 -5.38 -12.05
N GLY A 19 -1.86 -4.98 -12.07
CA GLY A 19 -1.42 -3.65 -12.49
C GLY A 19 -1.85 -3.35 -13.91
N THR A 20 -2.35 -2.13 -14.13
CA THR A 20 -2.85 -1.66 -15.43
C THR A 20 -1.79 -1.03 -16.32
N ASN A 21 -0.51 -0.98 -15.91
CA ASN A 21 0.52 -0.25 -16.67
C ASN A 21 1.63 -1.09 -17.31
N SER A 22 1.75 -2.36 -16.94
CA SER A 22 2.83 -3.21 -17.45
C SER A 22 2.38 -4.66 -17.30
N ASN A 23 2.68 -5.50 -18.28
CA ASN A 23 2.39 -6.95 -18.32
C ASN A 23 3.00 -7.80 -17.15
N GLY A 24 3.29 -7.21 -16.00
CA GLY A 24 3.82 -7.88 -14.81
C GLY A 24 3.64 -7.08 -13.51
N GLY A 25 2.81 -6.03 -13.51
CA GLY A 25 2.84 -5.06 -12.43
C GLY A 25 2.19 -5.51 -11.12
N SER A 26 3.00 -5.66 -10.08
CA SER A 26 2.61 -6.17 -8.77
C SER A 26 2.11 -5.07 -7.84
N SER A 27 1.21 -4.21 -8.33
CA SER A 27 0.59 -3.20 -7.49
C SER A 27 -0.18 -3.89 -6.36
N TYR A 28 0.09 -3.48 -5.12
CA TYR A 28 -0.43 -4.11 -3.92
C TYR A 28 -1.08 -3.07 -3.02
N HIS A 29 -2.29 -3.35 -2.56
CA HIS A 29 -3.03 -2.55 -1.61
C HIS A 29 -3.34 -3.40 -0.39
N TYR A 30 -3.06 -2.86 0.79
CA TYR A 30 -3.35 -3.46 2.08
C TYR A 30 -4.15 -2.47 2.90
N SER A 31 -5.23 -2.90 3.51
CA SER A 31 -6.01 -2.09 4.45
C SER A 31 -6.20 -2.89 5.72
N ASN A 32 -5.75 -2.32 6.82
CA ASN A 32 -5.91 -2.90 8.14
C ASN A 32 -7.17 -2.36 8.81
N THR A 33 -7.74 -3.16 9.70
CA THR A 33 -8.92 -2.77 10.50
C THR A 33 -8.66 -1.61 11.46
N ASN A 34 -7.39 -1.38 11.83
CA ASN A 34 -6.97 -0.25 12.65
C ASN A 34 -6.92 1.10 11.89
N GLY A 35 -7.33 1.13 10.62
CA GLY A 35 -7.33 2.33 9.77
C GLY A 35 -6.00 2.61 9.06
N SER A 36 -4.95 1.82 9.34
CA SER A 36 -3.71 1.89 8.57
C SER A 36 -3.90 1.24 7.20
N TYR A 37 -3.25 1.78 6.17
CA TYR A 37 -3.26 1.19 4.83
C TYR A 37 -1.88 1.28 4.21
N TYR A 38 -1.59 0.37 3.30
CA TYR A 38 -0.34 0.29 2.57
C TYR A 38 -0.62 0.16 1.09
N TYR A 39 0.17 0.83 0.29
CA TYR A 39 0.09 0.85 -1.15
C TYR A 39 1.48 0.63 -1.73
N SER A 40 1.62 -0.28 -2.68
CA SER A 40 2.82 -0.42 -3.51
C SER A 40 2.42 -0.29 -4.96
N ASN A 41 3.11 0.60 -5.65
CA ASN A 41 3.00 0.78 -7.08
C ASN A 41 3.96 -0.16 -7.79
N ASP A 42 3.61 -0.48 -9.03
CA ASP A 42 4.49 -1.19 -9.96
C ASP A 42 5.84 -0.47 -10.19
N SER A 43 5.85 0.86 -10.10
CA SER A 43 7.08 1.66 -10.21
C SER A 43 8.07 1.44 -9.05
N GLY A 44 7.73 0.60 -8.07
CA GLY A 44 8.52 0.33 -6.87
C GLY A 44 8.36 1.38 -5.77
N SER A 45 7.58 2.44 -6.01
CA SER A 45 7.19 3.36 -4.95
C SER A 45 6.14 2.73 -4.04
N THR A 46 6.24 2.98 -2.75
CA THR A 46 5.31 2.47 -1.75
C THR A 46 4.86 3.60 -0.85
N TYR A 47 3.64 3.52 -0.35
CA TYR A 47 3.05 4.48 0.55
C TYR A 47 2.40 3.73 1.70
N TYR A 48 2.78 4.07 2.92
CA TYR A 48 2.24 3.49 4.14
C TYR A 48 1.55 4.58 4.94
N ASN A 49 0.32 4.37 5.36
CA ASN A 49 -0.36 5.24 6.31
C ASN A 49 -0.64 4.44 7.56
N SER A 50 -0.21 4.95 8.72
CA SER A 50 -0.38 4.30 10.01
C SER A 50 -1.80 4.40 10.60
N GLY A 51 -2.70 5.16 9.98
CA GLY A 51 -4.04 5.46 10.53
C GLY A 51 -4.01 6.39 11.75
N ARG A 52 -2.82 6.77 12.25
CA ARG A 52 -2.61 7.54 13.48
C ARG A 52 -2.07 8.95 13.22
N GLY A 53 -2.25 9.47 12.00
CA GLY A 53 -1.72 10.77 11.59
C GLY A 53 -0.25 10.76 11.15
N SER A 54 0.26 9.59 10.76
CA SER A 54 1.57 9.47 10.13
C SER A 54 1.47 8.63 8.86
N ALA A 55 2.12 9.08 7.80
CA ALA A 55 2.24 8.37 6.54
C ALA A 55 3.68 8.43 6.01
N THR A 56 4.20 7.32 5.52
CA THR A 56 5.53 7.19 4.94
C THR A 56 5.41 6.87 3.47
N TYR A 57 5.92 7.76 2.63
CA TYR A 57 6.17 7.50 1.23
C TYR A 57 7.60 6.99 1.06
N ARG A 58 7.80 5.92 0.29
CA ARG A 58 9.11 5.39 -0.09
C ARG A 58 9.19 5.32 -1.60
N ALA A 59 10.10 6.07 -2.17
CA ALA A 59 10.39 6.04 -3.60
C ALA A 59 11.21 4.79 -3.97
N PRO A 60 11.18 4.35 -5.23
CA PRO A 60 11.94 3.19 -5.70
C PRO A 60 13.46 3.36 -5.61
N ASN A 61 13.94 4.61 -5.60
CA ASN A 61 15.35 4.94 -5.39
C ASN A 61 15.79 4.85 -3.91
N GLY A 62 14.93 4.35 -3.02
CA GLY A 62 15.19 4.20 -1.59
C GLY A 62 14.88 5.45 -0.75
N TYR A 63 14.55 6.58 -1.36
CA TYR A 63 14.21 7.79 -0.63
C TYR A 63 12.89 7.61 0.14
N SER A 64 12.94 7.74 1.47
CA SER A 64 11.77 7.61 2.33
C SER A 64 11.42 8.96 2.94
N HIS A 65 10.17 9.37 2.81
CA HIS A 65 9.63 10.61 3.33
C HIS A 65 8.45 10.31 4.24
N THR A 66 8.58 10.65 5.52
CA THR A 66 7.51 10.46 6.49
C THR A 66 6.81 11.79 6.74
N TYR A 67 5.55 11.82 6.35
CA TYR A 67 4.60 12.85 6.72
C TYR A 67 4.04 12.50 8.09
N SER A 68 4.14 13.43 9.03
CA SER A 68 3.37 13.36 10.27
C SER A 68 2.50 14.60 10.34
N THR A 69 1.19 14.39 10.29
CA THR A 69 0.26 15.45 10.66
C THR A 69 0.31 15.54 12.18
N LYS A 70 1.02 16.55 12.70
CA LYS A 70 0.84 16.98 14.10
C LYS A 70 -0.62 17.42 14.21
N LYS A 71 -1.38 16.70 15.04
CA LYS A 71 -2.73 17.09 15.43
C LYS A 71 -2.66 18.27 16.39
#